data_AF-A0A521RA19-F1
#
_entry.id   AF-A0A521RA19-F1
#
_cell.length_a   1.000
_cell.length_b   1.000
_cell.length_c   1.000
_cell.angle_alpha   90.00
_cell.angle_beta   90.00
_cell.angle_gamma   90.00
#
_symmetry.space_group_name_H-M   'P 1'
#
loop_
_entity.id
_entity.type
_entity.pdbx_description
1 polymer ?
#
loop_
_entity_poly.entity_id
_entity_poly.type
_entity_poly.pdbx_seq_one_letter_code
_entity_poly.pdbx_strand_id
1 'polypeptide(L)'
;MIQRRDSVRPACKDFEEDLVLYYYGDCAGPERDRVEQHLKECLSCRRFLQDLRTFLPLMIRPKERPQAFWDGYYTELQKKLAAMEDAEPWWKRLFSSLHPWTVPALGTALILILALTLTFTKGMWRPQGDSTEEKVPREIRAVTSDLDFFEAMDLLESLDLLETVEGTRS
;
A
#
# COMPACT_ATOMS: atom_id res chain seq x y z
N MET A 1 25.49 30.26 19.33
CA MET A 1 24.02 30.39 19.42
C MET A 1 23.45 30.35 18.00
N ILE A 2 23.01 29.18 17.53
CA ILE A 2 22.37 29.05 16.23
C ILE A 2 20.90 29.39 16.43
N GLN A 3 20.48 30.59 16.01
CA GLN A 3 19.07 30.93 15.98
C GLN A 3 18.38 30.00 14.98
N ARG A 4 17.58 29.07 15.51
CA ARG A 4 16.64 28.24 14.76
C ARG A 4 15.46 29.13 14.33
N ARG A 5 15.71 30.09 13.45
CA ARG A 5 14.68 30.86 12.75
C ARG A 5 14.75 30.39 11.32
N ASP A 6 13.89 29.43 10.98
CA ASP A 6 13.33 29.16 9.65
C ASP A 6 12.51 27.85 9.77
N SER A 7 11.60 27.81 10.75
CA SER A 7 10.51 26.85 10.68
C SER A 7 9.57 27.37 9.61
N VAL A 8 9.40 26.60 8.53
CA VAL A 8 8.33 26.81 7.53
C VAL A 8 7.07 27.18 8.31
N ARG A 9 6.54 28.38 8.08
CA ARG A 9 5.32 28.79 8.80
C ARG A 9 4.20 27.87 8.32
N PRO A 10 3.40 27.30 9.25
CA PRO A 10 2.37 26.36 8.84
C PRO A 10 1.35 27.07 7.94
N ALA A 11 0.99 26.41 6.84
CA ALA A 11 -0.16 26.78 6.04
C ALA A 11 -1.46 26.60 6.86
N CYS A 12 -2.57 27.08 6.32
CA CYS A 12 -3.88 26.66 6.82
C CYS A 12 -4.04 25.16 6.61
N LYS A 13 -4.46 24.43 7.64
CA LYS A 13 -4.56 22.96 7.62
C LYS A 13 -5.40 22.44 6.46
N ASP A 14 -6.50 23.12 6.14
CA ASP A 14 -7.44 22.72 5.09
C ASP A 14 -6.92 22.95 3.66
N PHE A 15 -5.75 23.57 3.51
CA PHE A 15 -5.14 23.91 2.22
C PHE A 15 -3.70 23.39 2.09
N GLU A 16 -3.15 22.75 3.13
CA GLU A 16 -1.75 22.34 3.12
C GLU A 16 -1.45 21.33 2.00
N GLU A 17 -2.30 20.31 1.86
CA GLU A 17 -2.21 19.30 0.81
C GLU A 17 -2.46 19.91 -0.58
N ASP A 18 -3.56 20.67 -0.73
CA ASP A 18 -3.90 21.34 -1.98
C ASP A 18 -2.79 22.29 -2.46
N LEU A 19 -2.05 22.95 -1.55
CA LEU A 19 -0.92 23.82 -1.91
C LEU A 19 0.29 23.04 -2.44
N VAL A 20 0.51 21.82 -1.95
CA VAL A 20 1.56 20.93 -2.45
C VAL A 20 1.18 20.40 -3.84
N LEU A 21 -0.05 19.93 -4.01
CA LEU A 21 -0.57 19.49 -5.31
C LEU A 21 -0.55 20.64 -6.33
N TYR A 22 -0.94 21.85 -5.91
CA TYR A 22 -0.88 23.06 -6.74
C TYR A 22 0.55 23.39 -7.18
N TYR A 23 1.56 23.18 -6.32
CA TYR A 23 2.95 23.39 -6.68
C TYR A 23 3.43 22.44 -7.79
N TYR A 24 3.04 21.16 -7.72
CA TYR A 24 3.40 20.17 -8.75
C TYR A 24 2.53 20.27 -10.01
N GLY A 25 1.39 20.96 -9.94
CA GLY A 25 0.44 21.10 -11.04
C GLY A 25 -0.62 19.99 -11.08
N ASP A 26 -0.75 19.22 -10.00
CA ASP A 26 -1.60 18.01 -9.90
C ASP A 26 -2.96 18.29 -9.25
N CYS A 27 -3.34 19.55 -9.02
CA CYS A 27 -4.69 19.92 -8.58
C CYS A 27 -5.70 19.83 -9.72
N ALA A 28 -6.88 19.25 -9.47
CA ALA A 28 -7.99 19.33 -10.40
C ALA A 28 -8.52 20.76 -10.52
N GLY A 29 -9.20 21.08 -11.63
CA GLY A 29 -9.76 22.42 -11.91
C GLY A 29 -10.48 23.10 -10.72
N PRO A 30 -11.47 22.46 -10.07
CA PRO A 30 -12.21 23.10 -8.97
C PRO A 30 -11.35 23.33 -7.71
N GLU A 31 -10.41 22.42 -7.42
CA GLU A 31 -9.47 22.56 -6.29
C GLU A 31 -8.50 23.70 -6.55
N ARG A 32 -8.01 23.80 -7.79
CA ARG A 32 -7.11 24.88 -8.21
C ARG A 32 -7.76 26.25 -8.03
N ASP A 33 -9.00 26.42 -8.45
CA ASP A 33 -9.73 27.69 -8.29
C ASP A 33 -9.90 28.06 -6.81
N ARG A 34 -10.21 27.06 -5.96
CA ARG A 34 -10.35 27.22 -4.51
C ARG A 34 -9.02 27.66 -3.86
N VAL A 35 -7.90 27.06 -4.25
CA VAL A 35 -6.55 27.45 -3.80
C VAL A 35 -6.23 28.86 -4.26
N GLU A 36 -6.47 29.19 -5.54
CA GLU A 36 -6.18 30.52 -6.09
C GLU A 36 -7.00 31.62 -5.41
N GLN A 37 -8.26 31.34 -5.07
CA GLN A 37 -9.08 32.24 -4.25
C GLN A 37 -8.48 32.43 -2.85
N HIS A 38 -8.13 31.33 -2.17
CA HIS A 38 -7.55 31.38 -0.83
C HIS A 38 -6.21 32.15 -0.80
N LEU A 39 -5.38 32.00 -1.84
CA LEU A 39 -4.10 32.70 -1.95
C LEU A 39 -4.26 34.22 -2.08
N LYS A 40 -5.39 34.74 -2.57
CA LYS A 40 -5.64 36.20 -2.62
C LYS A 40 -5.76 36.80 -1.23
N GLU A 41 -6.40 36.08 -0.32
CA GLU A 41 -6.77 36.56 1.01
C GLU A 41 -5.75 36.14 2.08
N CYS A 42 -5.15 34.96 1.96
CA CYS A 42 -4.31 34.37 2.99
C CYS A 42 -2.81 34.64 2.79
N LEU A 43 -2.19 35.40 3.72
CA LEU A 43 -0.75 35.70 3.66
C LEU A 43 0.14 34.52 4.10
N SER A 44 -0.32 33.67 5.02
CA SER A 44 0.45 32.50 5.47
C SER A 44 0.59 31.47 4.35
N CYS A 45 -0.50 31.13 3.66
CA CYS A 45 -0.49 30.18 2.54
C CYS A 45 0.34 30.70 1.35
N ARG A 46 0.31 32.01 1.06
CA ARG A 46 1.21 32.62 0.07
C ARG A 46 2.69 32.44 0.42
N ARG A 47 3.05 32.65 1.69
CA ARG A 47 4.44 32.46 2.16
C ARG A 47 4.84 30.99 2.11
N PHE A 48 3.98 30.09 2.57
CA PHE A 48 4.22 28.64 2.49
C PHE A 48 4.48 28.19 1.05
N LEU A 49 3.66 28.64 0.09
CA LEU A 49 3.86 28.33 -1.33
C LEU A 49 5.17 28.93 -1.88
N GLN A 50 5.56 30.11 -1.41
CA GLN A 50 6.85 30.72 -1.76
C GLN A 50 8.03 29.91 -1.17
N ASP A 51 7.90 29.42 0.06
CA ASP A 51 8.88 28.55 0.71
C ASP A 51 9.03 27.24 -0.08
N LEU A 52 7.92 26.59 -0.48
CA LEU A 52 7.93 25.40 -1.33
C LEU A 52 8.71 25.65 -2.64
N ARG A 53 8.41 26.75 -3.33
CA ARG A 53 9.11 27.15 -4.57
C ARG A 53 10.60 27.44 -4.38
N THR A 54 11.00 27.82 -3.16
CA THR A 54 12.40 28.13 -2.85
C THR A 54 13.17 26.87 -2.47
N PHE A 55 12.58 25.99 -1.64
CA PHE A 55 13.29 24.87 -1.05
C PHE A 55 13.24 23.59 -1.88
N LEU A 56 12.11 23.26 -2.52
CA LEU A 56 11.98 22.01 -3.27
C LEU A 56 12.99 21.86 -4.43
N PRO A 57 13.27 22.92 -5.23
CA PRO A 57 14.30 22.82 -6.28
C PRO A 57 15.71 22.56 -5.74
N LEU A 58 15.97 22.87 -4.47
CA LEU A 58 17.26 22.61 -3.84
C LEU A 58 17.42 21.15 -3.40
N MET A 59 16.31 20.43 -3.22
CA MET A 59 16.32 19.10 -2.62
C MET A 59 16.89 18.03 -3.56
N ILE A 60 16.72 18.16 -4.88
CA ILE A 60 17.14 17.09 -5.81
C ILE A 60 17.55 17.69 -7.16
N ARG A 61 18.84 17.60 -7.49
CA ARG A 61 19.24 17.52 -8.90
C ARG A 61 19.28 16.05 -9.26
N PRO A 62 18.37 15.52 -10.09
CA PRO A 62 18.50 14.16 -10.58
C PRO A 62 19.85 14.07 -11.29
N LYS A 63 20.76 13.30 -10.70
CA LYS A 63 22.03 13.00 -11.35
C LYS A 63 21.69 12.08 -12.49
N GLU A 64 21.72 12.57 -13.72
CA GLU A 64 21.59 11.73 -14.90
C GLU A 64 22.64 10.61 -14.82
N ARG A 65 22.16 9.36 -14.79
CA ARG A 65 22.99 8.16 -14.77
C ARG A 65 23.06 7.62 -16.21
N PRO A 66 24.24 7.15 -16.65
CA PRO A 66 24.36 6.50 -17.96
C PRO A 66 23.43 5.28 -18.06
N GLN A 67 22.93 4.98 -19.26
CA GLN A 67 22.04 3.83 -19.52
C GLN A 67 22.62 2.50 -18.99
N ALA A 68 23.93 2.30 -19.13
CA ALA A 68 24.61 1.10 -18.64
C ALA A 68 24.45 0.85 -17.12
N PHE A 69 24.23 1.90 -16.31
CA PHE A 69 23.92 1.74 -14.90
C PHE A 69 22.55 1.08 -14.70
N TRP A 70 21.56 1.47 -15.49
CA TRP A 70 20.21 0.92 -15.44
C TRP A 70 20.16 -0.50 -15.95
N ASP A 71 20.88 -0.81 -17.03
CA ASP A 71 20.95 -2.17 -17.58
C ASP A 71 21.51 -3.17 -16.55
N GLY A 72 22.57 -2.77 -15.84
CA GLY A 72 23.16 -3.56 -14.75
C GLY A 72 22.23 -3.71 -13.55
N TYR A 73 21.55 -2.63 -13.14
CA TYR A 73 20.56 -2.66 -12.05
C TYR A 73 19.39 -3.59 -12.37
N TYR A 74 18.83 -3.48 -13.58
CA TYR A 74 17.69 -4.28 -14.02
C TYR A 74 18.05 -5.77 -14.11
N THR A 75 19.23 -6.08 -14.65
CA THR A 75 19.74 -7.47 -14.70
C THR A 75 19.88 -8.07 -13.31
N GLU A 76 20.43 -7.32 -12.35
CA GLU A 76 20.60 -7.78 -10.98
C GLU A 76 19.25 -7.94 -10.26
N LEU A 77 18.31 -7.03 -10.51
CA LEU A 77 16.94 -7.12 -9.99
C LEU A 77 16.24 -8.38 -10.51
N GLN A 78 16.28 -8.62 -11.82
CA GLN A 78 15.71 -9.83 -12.43
C GLN A 78 16.32 -11.10 -11.85
N LYS A 79 17.64 -11.15 -11.66
CA LYS A 79 18.29 -12.31 -11.03
C LYS A 79 17.77 -12.58 -9.61
N LYS A 80 17.56 -11.53 -8.82
CA LYS A 80 17.03 -11.67 -7.46
C LYS A 80 15.58 -12.14 -7.45
N LEU A 81 14.77 -11.64 -8.38
CA LEU A 81 13.38 -12.08 -8.54
C LEU A 81 13.31 -13.54 -8.99
N ALA A 82 14.08 -13.91 -10.01
CA ALA A 82 14.17 -15.29 -10.49
C ALA A 82 14.66 -16.23 -9.38
N ALA A 83 15.65 -15.83 -8.57
CA ALA A 83 16.12 -16.63 -7.44
C ALA A 83 15.05 -16.84 -6.35
N MET A 84 14.08 -15.93 -6.20
CA MET A 84 12.94 -16.11 -5.29
C MET A 84 11.86 -17.00 -5.88
N GLU A 85 11.67 -16.96 -7.20
CA GLU A 85 10.68 -17.78 -7.92
C GLU A 85 11.16 -19.23 -8.10
N ASP A 86 12.43 -19.41 -8.47
CA ASP A 86 13.11 -20.71 -8.64
C ASP A 86 13.44 -21.39 -7.31
N ALA A 87 13.36 -20.66 -6.19
CA ALA A 87 13.33 -21.27 -4.87
C ALA A 87 12.01 -22.03 -4.71
N GLU A 88 11.90 -23.18 -5.38
CA GLU A 88 10.75 -24.08 -5.28
C GLU A 88 10.39 -24.21 -3.79
N PRO A 89 9.16 -23.85 -3.41
CA PRO A 89 8.75 -23.97 -2.03
C PRO A 89 8.95 -25.42 -1.63
N TRP A 90 9.82 -25.68 -0.66
CA TRP A 90 10.08 -27.03 -0.17
C TRP A 90 8.78 -27.78 0.19
N TRP A 91 7.73 -27.02 0.54
CA TRP A 91 6.35 -27.48 0.68
C TRP A 91 5.76 -28.12 -0.59
N LYS A 92 5.94 -27.54 -1.80
CA LYS A 92 5.47 -28.15 -3.06
C LYS A 92 6.12 -29.51 -3.32
N ARG A 93 7.41 -29.66 -3.02
CA ARG A 93 8.12 -30.96 -3.09
C ARG A 93 7.61 -31.96 -2.05
N LEU A 94 7.25 -31.48 -0.85
CA LEU A 94 6.66 -32.30 0.21
C LEU A 94 5.23 -32.77 -0.15
N PHE A 95 4.40 -31.89 -0.73
CA PHE A 95 3.05 -32.22 -1.18
C PHE A 95 3.02 -32.98 -2.51
N SER A 96 4.06 -32.89 -3.35
CA SER A 96 4.21 -33.73 -4.55
C SER A 96 4.32 -35.22 -4.23
N SER A 97 4.87 -35.57 -3.04
CA SER A 97 4.95 -36.96 -2.58
C SER A 97 3.62 -37.45 -1.98
N LEU A 98 2.71 -36.53 -1.67
CA LEU A 98 1.34 -36.82 -1.29
C LEU A 98 0.49 -36.93 -2.56
N HIS A 99 0.43 -38.16 -3.09
CA HIS A 99 -0.31 -38.53 -4.30
C HIS A 99 -1.74 -37.94 -4.32
N PRO A 100 -2.25 -37.45 -5.48
CA PRO A 100 -3.55 -36.74 -5.59
C PRO A 100 -4.78 -37.53 -5.13
N TRP A 101 -4.64 -38.82 -4.81
CA TRP A 101 -5.73 -39.69 -4.38
C TRP A 101 -6.02 -39.67 -2.86
N THR A 102 -5.17 -39.04 -2.04
CA THR A 102 -5.38 -38.94 -0.58
C THR A 102 -6.13 -37.68 -0.14
N VAL A 103 -6.32 -36.71 -1.05
CA VAL A 103 -6.95 -35.40 -0.79
C VAL A 103 -8.43 -35.49 -0.35
N PRO A 104 -9.31 -36.35 -0.91
CA PRO A 104 -10.72 -36.34 -0.51
C PRO A 104 -10.96 -36.91 0.90
N ALA A 105 -10.16 -37.89 1.32
CA ALA A 105 -10.33 -38.57 2.60
C ALA A 105 -9.71 -37.80 3.78
N LEU A 106 -8.57 -37.12 3.58
CA LEU A 106 -7.91 -36.35 4.64
C LEU A 106 -8.63 -35.01 4.90
N GLY A 107 -9.13 -34.34 3.86
CA GLY A 107 -9.89 -33.10 4.03
C GLY A 107 -11.18 -33.30 4.83
N THR A 108 -11.92 -34.38 4.54
CA THR A 108 -13.15 -34.72 5.28
C THR A 108 -12.85 -35.14 6.72
N ALA A 109 -11.79 -35.93 6.95
CA ALA A 109 -11.37 -36.30 8.30
C ALA A 109 -10.95 -35.07 9.13
N LEU A 110 -10.20 -34.13 8.56
CA LEU A 110 -9.78 -32.92 9.28
C LEU A 110 -10.98 -32.05 9.65
N ILE A 111 -11.93 -31.85 8.72
CA ILE A 111 -13.18 -31.11 8.97
C ILE A 111 -14.00 -31.80 10.05
N LEU A 112 -14.13 -33.13 9.99
CA LEU A 112 -14.87 -33.90 11.00
C LEU A 112 -14.19 -33.84 12.37
N ILE A 113 -12.85 -33.92 12.43
CA ILE A 113 -12.09 -33.77 13.67
C ILE A 113 -12.26 -32.35 14.22
N LEU A 114 -12.17 -31.31 13.40
CA LEU A 114 -12.40 -29.91 13.82
C LEU A 114 -13.84 -29.70 14.30
N ALA A 115 -14.82 -30.27 13.61
CA ALA A 115 -16.22 -30.22 14.02
C ALA A 115 -16.46 -30.98 15.33
N LEU A 116 -15.86 -32.16 15.51
CA LEU A 116 -15.93 -32.98 16.72
C LEU A 116 -15.22 -32.30 17.88
N THR A 117 -14.02 -31.73 17.68
CA THR A 117 -13.30 -31.02 18.74
C THR A 117 -14.07 -29.77 19.14
N LEU A 118 -14.55 -28.95 18.18
CA LEU A 118 -15.36 -27.76 18.48
C LEU A 118 -16.66 -28.10 19.22
N THR A 119 -17.36 -29.17 18.81
CA THR A 119 -18.60 -29.60 19.48
C THR A 119 -18.36 -30.22 20.85
N PHE A 120 -17.28 -30.98 21.05
CA PHE A 120 -16.89 -31.51 22.36
C PHE A 120 -16.37 -30.41 23.30
N THR A 121 -15.59 -29.44 22.82
CA THR A 121 -15.13 -28.32 23.66
C THR A 121 -16.28 -27.38 24.05
N LYS A 122 -17.31 -27.25 23.23
CA LYS A 122 -18.52 -26.45 23.54
C LYS A 122 -19.37 -27.10 24.65
N GLY A 123 -19.23 -28.40 24.89
CA GLY A 123 -19.91 -29.11 25.99
C GLY A 123 -19.21 -29.00 27.35
N MET A 124 -17.89 -28.77 27.37
CA MET A 124 -17.09 -28.71 28.60
C MET A 124 -16.83 -27.28 29.10
N TRP A 125 -16.99 -26.27 28.24
CA TRP A 125 -16.79 -24.87 28.59
C TRP A 125 -18.13 -24.16 28.60
N ARG A 126 -18.82 -24.21 29.73
CA ARG A 126 -19.84 -23.22 30.07
C ARG A 126 -19.06 -21.93 30.41
N PRO A 127 -19.03 -20.90 29.54
CA PRO A 127 -18.36 -19.67 29.88
C PRO A 127 -19.27 -18.98 30.90
N GLN A 128 -18.83 -19.01 32.15
CA GLN A 128 -19.35 -18.11 33.16
C GLN A 128 -19.02 -16.70 32.67
N GLY A 129 -20.07 -15.88 32.51
CA GLY A 129 -19.98 -14.58 31.88
C GLY A 129 -18.88 -13.73 32.50
N ASP A 130 -17.97 -13.27 31.64
CA ASP A 130 -17.31 -12.01 31.86
C ASP A 130 -17.49 -11.19 30.58
N SER A 131 -18.25 -10.11 30.72
CA SER A 131 -18.39 -9.06 29.73
C SER A 131 -17.06 -8.33 29.64
N THR A 132 -16.09 -8.91 28.94
CA THR A 132 -14.92 -8.17 28.48
C THR A 132 -15.33 -7.51 27.17
N GLU A 133 -15.67 -6.22 27.26
CA GLU A 133 -15.55 -5.27 26.15
C GLU A 133 -14.29 -5.61 25.37
N GLU A 134 -14.48 -6.21 24.20
CA GLU A 134 -13.44 -6.43 23.21
C GLU A 134 -13.03 -5.05 22.70
N LYS A 135 -12.10 -4.42 23.41
CA LYS A 135 -11.31 -3.29 22.91
C LYS A 135 -10.53 -3.81 21.72
N VAL A 136 -11.17 -3.75 20.55
CA VAL A 136 -10.51 -3.85 19.25
C VAL A 136 -9.29 -2.93 19.31
N PRO A 137 -8.06 -3.47 19.25
CA PRO A 137 -6.85 -2.66 19.25
C PRO A 137 -6.93 -1.68 18.09
N ARG A 138 -6.65 -0.38 18.33
CA ARG A 138 -6.63 0.66 17.27
C ARG A 138 -5.73 0.29 16.09
N GLU A 139 -4.77 -0.59 16.32
CA GLU A 139 -3.83 -1.13 15.33
C GLU A 139 -4.57 -1.87 14.19
N ILE A 140 -5.67 -2.58 14.48
CA ILE A 140 -6.46 -3.30 13.46
C ILE A 140 -7.22 -2.32 12.56
N ARG A 141 -7.54 -1.11 13.03
CA ARG A 141 -8.16 -0.05 12.22
C ARG A 141 -7.18 0.66 11.28
N ALA A 142 -5.87 0.55 11.51
CA ALA A 142 -4.88 1.10 10.59
C ALA A 142 -4.64 0.16 9.40
N VAL A 143 -4.79 -1.16 9.61
CA VAL A 143 -4.65 -2.18 8.56
C VAL A 143 -5.76 -2.11 7.53
N THR A 144 -6.95 -1.61 7.87
CA THR A 144 -8.02 -1.41 6.86
C THR A 144 -7.66 -0.35 5.82
N SER A 145 -6.82 0.62 6.15
CA SER A 145 -6.31 1.60 5.17
C SER A 145 -5.32 1.00 4.19
N ASP A 146 -4.61 -0.07 4.58
CA ASP A 146 -3.73 -0.82 3.68
C ASP A 146 -4.52 -1.72 2.72
N LEU A 147 -5.75 -2.13 3.06
CA LEU A 147 -6.61 -2.94 2.18
C LEU A 147 -7.02 -2.17 0.92
N ASP A 148 -7.33 -0.88 1.05
CA ASP A 148 -7.68 -0.01 -0.09
C ASP A 148 -6.49 0.15 -1.06
N PHE A 149 -5.25 0.07 -0.55
CA PHE A 149 -4.04 0.09 -1.38
C PHE A 149 -3.87 -1.22 -2.18
N PHE A 150 -4.19 -2.37 -1.58
CA PHE A 150 -4.16 -3.66 -2.30
C PHE A 150 -5.26 -3.73 -3.38
N GLU A 151 -6.44 -3.16 -3.12
CA GLU A 151 -7.51 -3.09 -4.11
C GLU A 151 -7.13 -2.17 -5.29
N ALA A 152 -6.42 -1.07 -5.05
CA ALA A 152 -5.89 -0.21 -6.10
C ALA A 152 -4.81 -0.89 -6.96
N MET A 153 -4.01 -1.79 -6.37
CA MET A 153 -3.03 -2.59 -7.12
C MET A 153 -3.68 -3.67 -7.98
N ASP A 154 -4.70 -4.35 -7.48
CA ASP A 154 -5.44 -5.40 -8.21
C ASP A 154 -6.18 -4.80 -9.43
N LEU A 155 -6.67 -3.56 -9.30
CA LEU A 155 -7.32 -2.84 -10.40
C LEU A 155 -6.36 -2.48 -11.54
N LEU A 156 -5.07 -2.25 -11.24
CA LEU A 156 -4.04 -2.00 -12.25
C LEU A 156 -3.66 -3.27 -13.02
N GLU A 157 -3.66 -4.44 -12.38
CA GLU A 157 -3.46 -5.74 -13.03
C GLU A 157 -4.62 -6.08 -13.99
N SER A 158 -5.83 -5.67 -13.64
CA SER A 158 -7.01 -5.85 -14.51
C SER A 158 -6.97 -5.03 -15.81
N LEU A 159 -6.22 -3.92 -15.85
CA LEU A 159 -6.05 -3.08 -17.04
C LEU A 159 -5.11 -3.71 -18.08
N ASP A 160 -4.05 -4.39 -17.64
CA ASP A 160 -3.12 -5.14 -18.52
C ASP A 160 -3.81 -6.35 -19.18
N LEU A 161 -4.74 -6.98 -18.44
CA LEU A 161 -5.61 -8.06 -18.96
C LEU A 161 -6.63 -7.55 -19.99
N LEU A 162 -7.06 -6.30 -19.92
CA LEU A 162 -7.97 -5.70 -20.91
C LEU A 162 -7.22 -5.29 -22.19
N GLU A 163 -5.97 -4.82 -22.09
CA GLU A 163 -5.13 -4.51 -23.25
C GLU A 163 -4.78 -5.76 -24.08
N THR A 164 -4.55 -6.90 -23.42
CA THR A 164 -4.30 -8.18 -24.10
C THR A 164 -5.54 -8.78 -24.78
N VAL A 165 -6.74 -8.52 -24.26
CA VAL A 165 -8.01 -8.95 -24.88
C VAL A 165 -8.39 -8.08 -26.08
N GLU A 166 -8.05 -6.79 -26.09
CA GLU A 166 -8.23 -5.92 -27.27
C GLU A 166 -7.19 -6.20 -28.38
N GLY A 167 -5.96 -6.58 -28.02
CA GLY A 167 -4.92 -6.94 -28.99
C GLY A 167 -5.15 -8.27 -29.74
N THR A 168 -6.06 -9.13 -29.28
CA THR A 168 -6.38 -10.43 -29.90
C THR A 168 -7.60 -10.38 -30.81
N ARG A 169 -8.14 -9.19 -31.06
CA ARG A 169 -9.27 -8.95 -31.98
C ARG A 169 -8.82 -8.13 -33.20
N SER A 170 -7.86 -8.65 -33.96
CA SER A 170 -7.59 -8.29 -35.37
C SER A 170 -7.33 -9.54 -36.18
#